data_AF-F3UAP4-F1
#
_entry.id   AF-F3UAP4-F1
#
_cell.length_a   1.000
_cell.length_b   1.000
_cell.length_c   1.000
_cell.angle_alpha   90.00
_cell.angle_beta   90.00
_cell.angle_gamma   90.00
#
_symmetry.space_group_name_H-M   'P 1'
#
loop_
_entity.id
_entity.type
_entity.pdbx_description
1 polymer ?
#
loop_
_entity_poly.entity_id
_entity_poly.type
_entity_poly.pdbx_seq_one_letter_code
_entity_poly.pdbx_strand_id
1 'polypeptide(L)' 'MSKQDWLEYFEAVNGRSATEEEIAQALAAGEFVEAEQVSAEQASSEASPASSSFEQPQNFQQPFA' A
#
# COMPACT_ATOMS: atom_id res chain seq x y z
N MET A 1 -3.71 -1.60 9.95
CA MET A 1 -3.71 -0.70 8.78
C MET A 1 -3.32 0.72 9.19
N SER A 2 -2.96 1.59 8.24
CA SER A 2 -2.83 3.04 8.52
C SER A 2 -4.21 3.64 8.77
N LYS A 3 -4.30 4.70 9.58
CA LYS A 3 -5.53 5.50 9.72
C LYS A 3 -6.15 5.91 8.38
N GLN A 4 -5.32 6.27 7.40
CA GLN A 4 -5.75 6.66 6.05
C GLN A 4 -6.36 5.47 5.29
N ASP A 5 -5.65 4.34 5.22
CA ASP A 5 -6.12 3.12 4.57
C ASP A 5 -7.45 2.62 5.17
N TRP A 6 -7.60 2.69 6.49
CA TRP A 6 -8.87 2.37 7.15
C TRP A 6 -10.00 3.35 6.81
N LEU A 7 -9.71 4.66 6.75
CA LEU A 7 -10.70 5.68 6.34
C LEU A 7 -11.17 5.47 4.90
N GLU A 8 -10.26 5.16 3.99
CA GLU A 8 -10.55 4.85 2.58
C GLU A 8 -11.41 3.58 2.47
N TYR A 9 -11.06 2.54 3.23
CA TYR A 9 -11.86 1.32 3.29
C TYR A 9 -13.27 1.58 3.86
N PHE A 10 -13.37 2.36 4.94
CA PHE A 10 -14.64 2.72 5.55
C PHE A 10 -15.53 3.47 4.56
N GLU A 11 -14.97 4.42 3.80
CA GLU A 11 -15.71 5.17 2.79
C GLU A 11 -16.13 4.30 1.61
N ALA A 12 -15.29 3.36 1.17
CA ALA A 12 -15.66 2.43 0.11
C ALA A 12 -16.81 1.48 0.53
N VAL A 13 -16.85 1.08 1.80
CA VAL A 13 -17.89 0.18 2.34
C VAL A 13 -19.18 0.93 2.67
N ASN A 14 -19.09 2.09 3.32
CA ASN A 14 -20.24 2.85 3.81
C ASN A 14 -20.71 3.95 2.85
N GLY A 15 -19.88 4.36 1.88
CA GLY A 15 -20.12 5.50 1.01
C GLY A 15 -20.09 6.84 1.74
N ARG A 16 -19.43 6.90 2.91
CA ARG A 16 -19.37 8.06 3.82
C ARG A 16 -18.04 8.07 4.56
N SER A 17 -17.54 9.25 4.89
CA SER A 17 -16.34 9.42 5.72
C SER A 17 -16.62 9.01 7.17
N ALA A 18 -15.65 8.37 7.84
CA ALA A 18 -15.82 7.92 9.22
C ALA A 18 -15.94 9.10 10.21
N THR A 19 -16.81 8.96 11.20
CA THR A 19 -16.97 9.91 12.30
C THR A 19 -16.00 9.60 13.44
N GLU A 20 -15.78 10.56 14.35
CA GLU A 20 -14.90 10.38 15.52
C GLU A 20 -15.27 9.15 16.37
N GLU A 21 -16.56 8.83 16.49
CA GLU A 21 -17.03 7.63 17.21
C GLU A 21 -16.58 6.33 16.53
N GLU A 22 -16.60 6.27 15.19
CA GLU A 22 -16.13 5.11 14.44
C GLU A 22 -14.61 5.00 14.47
N ILE A 23 -13.92 6.15 14.35
CA ILE A 23 -12.46 6.22 14.47
C ILE A 23 -12.03 5.70 15.86
N ALA A 24 -12.74 6.11 16.93
CA ALA A 24 -12.46 5.65 18.28
C ALA A 24 -12.74 4.14 18.46
N GLN A 25 -13.81 3.61 17.85
CA GLN A 25 -14.12 2.18 17.89
C GLN A 25 -13.07 1.34 17.18
N ALA A 26 -12.66 1.72 15.98
CA ALA A 26 -11.64 0.99 15.24
C ALA A 26 -10.25 1.14 15.88
N LEU A 27 -9.97 2.27 16.55
CA LEU A 27 -8.79 2.41 17.39
C LEU A 27 -8.86 1.49 18.62
N ALA A 28 -10.01 1.42 19.30
CA ALA A 28 -10.22 0.57 20.46
C ALA A 28 -10.20 -0.92 20.11
N ALA A 29 -10.66 -1.28 18.91
CA ALA A 29 -10.58 -2.63 18.35
C ALA A 29 -9.16 -2.97 17.83
N GLY A 30 -8.33 -1.97 17.55
CA GLY A 30 -6.98 -2.13 17.01
C GLY A 30 -6.94 -2.39 15.49
N GLU A 31 -7.96 -1.97 14.75
CA GLU A 31 -8.08 -2.16 13.29
C GLU A 31 -7.04 -1.33 12.52
N PHE A 32 -6.73 -0.14 13.03
CA PHE A 32 -5.73 0.76 12.48
C PHE A 32 -4.88 1.39 13.57
N VAL A 33 -3.71 1.90 13.18
CA VAL A 33 -2.79 2.65 14.03
C VAL A 33 -2.78 4.11 13.57
N GLU A 34 -2.85 5.05 14.52
CA GLU A 34 -2.86 6.48 14.20
C GLU A 34 -1.59 6.90 13.43
N ALA A 35 -1.78 7.76 12.42
CA ALA A 35 -0.83 8.02 11.32
C ALA A 35 0.58 8.45 11.75
N GLU A 36 0.76 8.92 12.99
CA GLU A 36 2.07 9.25 13.55
C GLU A 36 3.00 8.02 13.63
N GLN A 37 2.46 6.80 13.74
CA GLN A 37 3.26 5.58 13.82
C GLN A 37 3.57 4.90 12.48
N VAL A 38 2.86 5.23 11.39
CA VAL A 38 2.94 4.45 10.14
C VAL A 38 3.58 5.22 8.97
N SER A 39 3.61 6.57 9.02
CA SER A 39 4.19 7.39 7.95
C SER A 39 5.68 7.11 7.71
N ALA A 40 6.40 6.59 8.70
CA ALA A 40 7.81 6.24 8.57
C ALA A 40 8.08 4.89 7.87
N GLU A 41 7.12 3.95 7.86
CA GLU A 41 7.37 2.57 7.40
C GLU A 41 6.78 2.30 6.00
N GLN A 42 5.64 2.89 5.65
CA GLN A 42 4.96 2.58 4.38
C GLN A 42 5.53 3.33 3.16
N ALA A 43 6.15 4.49 3.37
CA ALA A 43 6.84 5.23 2.29
C ALA A 43 8.12 4.53 1.79
N SER A 44 8.60 3.49 2.49
CA SER A 44 9.78 2.72 2.07
C SER A 44 9.45 1.58 1.09
N SER A 45 8.17 1.27 0.85
CA SER A 45 7.78 0.15 -0.04
C SER A 45 7.32 0.56 -1.45
N GLU A 46 7.06 1.85 -1.70
CA GLU A 46 6.64 2.35 -3.03
C GLU A 46 7.66 3.29 -3.72
N ALA A 47 8.81 3.55 -3.11
CA ALA A 47 9.90 4.32 -3.73
C ALA A 47 11.03 3.40 -4.22
N SER A 48 10.90 2.97 -5.49
CA SER A 48 11.96 2.43 -6.38
C SER A 48 12.45 0.99 -6.14
N PRO A 49 12.60 0.19 -7.22
CA PRO A 49 13.58 0.52 -8.26
C PRO A 49 12.94 1.02 -9.55
N ALA A 50 13.01 2.32 -9.80
CA ALA A 50 13.18 2.76 -11.18
C ALA A 50 14.49 2.15 -11.69
N SER A 51 14.38 1.30 -12.71
CA SER A 51 15.48 0.80 -13.55
C SER A 51 16.64 0.08 -12.85
N SER A 52 16.62 -1.25 -12.91
CA SER A 52 17.81 -1.95 -13.40
C SER A 52 17.40 -2.68 -14.69
N SER A 53 17.67 -1.97 -15.79
CA SER A 53 17.82 -2.60 -17.09
C SER A 53 18.83 -3.74 -16.95
N PHE A 54 18.39 -4.97 -17.15
CA PHE A 54 19.23 -5.97 -17.78
C PHE A 54 18.51 -6.42 -19.05
N GLU A 55 18.64 -5.57 -20.07
CA GLU A 55 19.11 -5.97 -21.39
C GLU A 55 19.01 -7.49 -21.63
N GLN A 56 17.92 -7.92 -22.27
CA GLN A 56 17.86 -9.25 -22.86
C GLN A 56 18.06 -9.13 -24.38
N PRO A 57 19.30 -9.07 -24.90
CA PRO A 57 19.57 -9.74 -26.16
C PRO A 57 19.63 -11.23 -25.82
N GLN A 58 18.52 -11.97 -25.98
CA GLN A 58 18.62 -13.43 -26.07
C GLN A 58 19.44 -13.72 -27.31
N ASN A 59 20.74 -13.87 -27.02
CA ASN A 59 21.73 -14.66 -27.69
C ASN A 59 21.13 -15.49 -28.83
N PHE A 60 21.48 -15.03 -30.03
CA PHE A 60 21.51 -15.80 -31.25
C PHE A 60 21.85 -17.28 -31.00
N GLN A 61 21.26 -18.14 -31.84
CA GLN A 61 21.59 -19.56 -32.06
C GLN A 61 20.65 -20.59 -31.41
N GLN A 62 19.43 -20.68 -31.95
CA GLN A 62 18.77 -21.97 -32.12
C GLN A 62 18.99 -22.42 -33.58
N PRO A 63 19.78 -23.47 -33.85
CA PRO A 63 19.78 -24.12 -35.14
C PRO A 63 18.64 -25.14 -35.16
N PHE A 64 17.57 -24.84 -35.90
CA PHE A 64 16.60 -25.87 -36.28
C PHE A 64 16.08 -25.63 -37.70
N ALA A 65 16.92 -25.98 -38.69
CA ALA A 65 16.58 -26.54 -39.99
C ALA A 65 17.87 -26.74 -40.80
#